data_AF-A0A382JBU6-F1
#
_entry.id   AF-A0A382JBU6-F1
#
_cell.length_a   1.000
_cell.length_b   1.000
_cell.length_c   1.000
_cell.angle_alpha   90.00
_cell.angle_beta   90.00
_cell.angle_gamma   90.00
#
_symmetry.space_group_name_H-M   'P 1'
#
loop_
_entity.id
_entity.type
_entity.pdbx_description
1 polymer ?
#
loop_
_entity_poly.entity_id
_entity_poly.type
_entity_poly.pdbx_seq_one_letter_code
_entity_poly.pdbx_strand_id
1 'polypeptide(L)'
;MSQYPRSTSAGNSIHMIRPHLRDIPQVPLPENYTIRPIRADEGPLWTEIVLSAEEWLDLSTDLFVQEFGLDLQSAAERCFFILNDKNYAVGTISAWYRHDYRGLDYGLIHWVANRPEYQGLGLGKAGLSFALTLLAHWHDRALLDTQTKRLPAITLYLNFGFLPDLKESGAHKNWQELKERLNHPALENLGL
;
A
#
# COMPACT_ATOMS: atom_id res chain seq x y z
N MET A 1 -15.51 24.84 -6.32
CA MET A 1 -14.83 24.25 -5.14
C MET A 1 -13.53 23.64 -5.63
N SER A 2 -12.41 24.30 -5.34
CA SER A 2 -11.10 23.97 -5.91
C SER A 2 -10.46 22.80 -5.15
N GLN A 3 -10.60 21.57 -5.67
CA GLN A 3 -9.83 20.42 -5.20
C GLN A 3 -8.51 20.36 -5.98
N TYR A 4 -7.55 21.18 -5.58
CA TYR A 4 -6.15 20.84 -5.86
C TYR A 4 -5.75 19.71 -4.91
N PRO A 5 -5.05 18.66 -5.37
CA PRO A 5 -4.48 17.68 -4.45
C PRO A 5 -3.55 18.43 -3.50
N ARG A 6 -3.81 18.32 -2.19
CA ARG A 6 -2.95 18.92 -1.16
C ARG A 6 -1.57 18.30 -1.31
N SER A 7 -0.62 19.10 -1.78
CA SER A 7 0.79 18.76 -1.67
C SER A 7 1.12 18.63 -0.20
N THR A 8 1.71 17.49 0.18
CA THR A 8 2.16 17.22 1.54
C THR A 8 3.68 17.23 1.59
N SER A 9 4.27 17.17 2.78
CA SER A 9 5.68 16.89 2.98
C SER A 9 6.13 15.57 2.30
N ALA A 10 5.23 14.59 2.13
CA ALA A 10 5.45 13.33 1.41
C ALA A 10 5.33 13.46 -0.12
N GLY A 11 5.00 14.65 -0.63
CA GLY A 11 4.71 14.90 -2.04
C GLY A 11 3.22 14.95 -2.35
N ASN A 12 2.89 14.85 -3.63
CA ASN A 12 1.51 14.87 -4.11
C ASN A 12 0.90 13.47 -4.00
N SER A 13 -0.40 13.38 -3.72
CA SER A 13 -1.10 12.10 -3.79
C SER A 13 -1.15 11.59 -5.23
N ILE A 14 -0.96 10.28 -5.39
CA ILE A 14 -1.11 9.56 -6.65
C ILE A 14 -1.81 8.23 -6.38
N HIS A 15 -2.57 7.77 -7.38
CA HIS A 15 -3.23 6.48 -7.35
C HIS A 15 -2.62 5.55 -8.39
N MET A 16 -2.57 4.26 -8.06
CA MET A 16 -2.14 3.21 -8.98
C MET A 16 -3.17 2.09 -9.01
N ILE A 17 -3.42 1.55 -10.20
CA ILE A 17 -4.37 0.49 -10.45
C ILE A 17 -3.63 -0.74 -10.97
N ARG A 18 -3.84 -1.89 -10.34
CA ARG A 18 -3.58 -3.20 -10.95
C ARG A 18 -4.86 -3.66 -11.66
N PRO A 19 -4.88 -3.73 -13.01
CA PRO A 19 -6.12 -3.89 -13.78
C PRO A 19 -6.79 -5.26 -13.62
N HIS A 20 -6.01 -6.28 -13.25
CA HIS A 20 -6.51 -7.58 -12.82
C HIS A 20 -5.77 -8.06 -11.56
N LEU A 21 -6.19 -9.19 -10.96
CA LEU A 21 -5.47 -9.89 -9.88
C LEU A 21 -4.97 -11.30 -10.30
N ARG A 22 -4.82 -11.51 -11.61
CA ARG A 22 -4.10 -12.67 -12.18
C ARG A 22 -2.60 -12.41 -12.30
N ASP A 23 -1.79 -13.47 -12.37
CA ASP A 23 -0.35 -13.42 -12.58
C ASP A 23 0.38 -12.55 -11.54
N ILE A 24 -0.05 -12.66 -10.28
CA ILE A 24 0.57 -11.93 -9.17
C ILE A 24 1.97 -12.50 -8.94
N PRO A 25 3.04 -11.68 -8.95
CA PRO A 25 4.38 -12.15 -8.60
C PRO A 25 4.36 -12.84 -7.24
N GLN A 26 4.76 -14.11 -7.21
CA GLN A 26 4.83 -14.91 -6.00
C GLN A 26 6.19 -14.71 -5.34
N VAL A 27 6.19 -14.10 -4.16
CA VAL A 27 7.41 -13.76 -3.42
C VAL A 27 7.25 -14.31 -2.00
N PRO A 28 8.03 -15.33 -1.61
CA PRO A 28 7.95 -15.86 -0.26
C PRO A 28 8.46 -14.83 0.74
N LEU A 29 8.00 -14.94 1.99
CA LEU A 29 8.64 -14.25 3.10
C LEU A 29 10.10 -14.73 3.25
N PRO A 30 11.03 -13.85 3.61
CA PRO A 30 12.37 -14.26 4.00
C PRO A 30 12.33 -15.27 5.16
N GLU A 31 13.37 -16.09 5.29
CA GLU A 31 13.48 -17.07 6.37
C GLU A 31 13.29 -16.42 7.74
N ASN A 32 12.60 -17.14 8.64
CA ASN A 32 12.29 -16.73 10.00
C ASN A 32 11.30 -15.56 10.14
N TYR A 33 10.65 -15.14 9.05
CA TYR A 33 9.50 -14.24 9.11
C TYR A 33 8.20 -14.99 8.88
N THR A 34 7.15 -14.55 9.57
CA THR A 34 5.80 -15.09 9.38
C THR A 34 4.80 -13.95 9.20
N ILE A 35 3.62 -14.26 8.68
CA ILE A 35 2.51 -13.32 8.55
C ILE A 35 1.27 -13.88 9.24
N ARG A 36 0.56 -13.04 9.98
CA ARG A 36 -0.71 -13.40 10.62
C ARG A 36 -1.70 -12.25 10.61
N PRO A 37 -3.01 -12.51 10.70
CA PRO A 37 -3.99 -11.45 10.92
C PRO A 37 -3.74 -10.73 12.25
N ILE A 38 -4.12 -9.45 12.30
CA ILE A 38 -4.18 -8.69 13.54
C ILE A 38 -5.29 -9.23 14.44
N ARG A 39 -5.14 -9.04 15.75
CA ARG A 39 -6.19 -9.31 16.74
C ARG A 39 -6.98 -8.04 17.04
N ALA A 40 -8.17 -8.21 17.60
CA ALA A 40 -9.12 -7.11 17.86
C ALA A 40 -8.55 -5.98 18.74
N ASP A 41 -7.60 -6.28 19.61
CA ASP A 41 -6.95 -5.35 20.54
C ASP A 41 -5.59 -4.81 20.05
N GLU A 42 -5.14 -5.20 18.84
CA GLU A 42 -3.81 -4.85 18.33
C GLU A 42 -3.79 -3.61 17.42
N GLY A 43 -4.90 -2.87 17.32
CA GLY A 43 -4.96 -1.59 16.61
C GLY A 43 -3.88 -0.57 17.03
N PRO A 44 -3.59 -0.38 18.33
CA PRO A 44 -2.50 0.49 18.77
C PRO A 44 -1.12 0.04 18.28
N LEU A 45 -0.84 -1.28 18.26
CA LEU A 45 0.42 -1.82 17.73
C LEU A 45 0.54 -1.59 16.22
N TRP A 46 -0.57 -1.72 15.49
CA TRP A 46 -0.62 -1.36 14.06
C TRP A 46 -0.28 0.12 13.86
N THR A 47 -0.89 1.02 14.64
CA THR A 47 -0.61 2.46 14.53
C THR A 47 0.85 2.74 14.86
N GLU A 48 1.41 2.12 15.91
CA GLU A 48 2.83 2.29 16.28
C GLU A 48 3.77 1.92 15.13
N ILE A 49 3.53 0.79 14.45
CA ILE A 49 4.34 0.37 13.29
C ILE A 49 4.25 1.41 12.17
N VAL A 50 3.04 1.88 11.84
CA VAL A 50 2.85 2.88 10.79
C VAL A 50 3.54 4.20 11.14
N LEU A 51 3.35 4.71 12.35
CA LEU A 51 4.01 5.93 12.82
C LEU A 51 5.53 5.81 12.81
N SER A 52 6.08 4.65 13.19
CA SER A 52 7.53 4.43 13.18
C SER A 52 8.12 4.43 11.77
N ALA A 53 7.33 4.05 10.77
CA ALA A 53 7.75 3.97 9.37
C ALA A 53 7.47 5.26 8.58
N GLU A 54 6.70 6.19 9.14
CA GLU A 54 6.32 7.42 8.47
C GLU A 54 7.33 8.54 8.72
N GLU A 55 7.97 9.00 7.65
CA GLU A 55 9.03 10.02 7.73
C GLU A 55 8.54 11.45 7.49
N TRP A 56 7.39 11.61 6.82
CA TRP A 56 6.99 12.91 6.27
C TRP A 56 5.71 13.43 6.89
N LEU A 57 4.72 12.56 7.09
CA LEU A 57 3.39 12.95 7.51
C LEU A 57 3.26 12.94 9.05
N ASP A 58 2.57 13.95 9.58
CA ASP A 58 2.12 13.95 10.95
C ASP A 58 0.78 13.20 11.02
N LEU A 59 0.84 11.93 11.44
CA LEU A 59 -0.30 11.03 11.48
C LEU A 59 -0.85 10.89 12.90
N SER A 60 -2.15 10.63 13.00
CA SER A 60 -2.82 10.49 14.30
C SER A 60 -2.41 9.21 15.03
N THR A 61 -2.35 9.28 16.37
CA THR A 61 -2.24 8.09 17.23
C THR A 61 -3.48 7.19 17.20
N ASP A 62 -4.60 7.70 16.67
CA ASP A 62 -5.85 6.95 16.50
C ASP A 62 -6.03 6.45 15.05
N LEU A 63 -4.96 6.46 14.24
CA LEU A 63 -5.02 6.16 12.80
C LEU A 63 -5.74 4.84 12.49
N PHE A 64 -5.44 3.76 13.23
CA PHE A 64 -6.14 2.48 13.01
C PHE A 64 -7.67 2.62 13.11
N VAL A 65 -8.17 3.36 14.11
CA VAL A 65 -9.62 3.57 14.29
C VAL A 65 -10.18 4.45 13.18
N GLN A 66 -9.43 5.45 12.73
CA GLN A 66 -9.83 6.30 11.61
C GLN A 66 -9.96 5.52 10.30
N GLU A 67 -9.04 4.59 10.06
CA GLU A 67 -8.97 3.81 8.81
C GLU A 67 -9.89 2.58 8.81
N PHE A 68 -10.03 1.89 9.95
CA PHE A 68 -10.71 0.59 10.02
C PHE A 68 -11.82 0.52 11.07
N GLY A 69 -12.01 1.56 11.90
CA GLY A 69 -12.95 1.53 13.03
C GLY A 69 -14.42 1.37 12.66
N LEU A 70 -14.79 1.64 11.40
CA LEU A 70 -16.15 1.42 10.89
C LEU A 70 -16.43 -0.06 10.56
N ASP A 71 -15.40 -0.89 10.39
CA ASP A 71 -15.55 -2.33 10.12
C ASP A 71 -14.39 -3.13 10.73
N LEU A 72 -14.39 -3.22 12.06
CA LEU A 72 -13.38 -3.98 12.80
C LEU A 72 -13.43 -5.49 12.54
N GLN A 73 -14.60 -6.01 12.13
CA GLN A 73 -14.74 -7.43 11.80
C GLN A 73 -13.93 -7.75 10.54
N SER A 74 -14.10 -6.95 9.47
CA SER A 74 -13.27 -7.08 8.28
C SER A 74 -11.80 -6.80 8.58
N ALA A 75 -11.47 -5.88 9.49
CA ALA A 75 -10.08 -5.58 9.85
C ALA A 75 -9.34 -6.83 10.37
N ALA A 76 -10.01 -7.67 11.16
CA ALA A 76 -9.42 -8.91 11.68
C ALA A 76 -9.12 -9.95 10.59
N GLU A 77 -9.75 -9.86 9.41
CA GLU A 77 -9.54 -10.78 8.29
C GLU A 77 -8.64 -10.19 7.18
N ARG A 78 -8.38 -8.89 7.24
CA ARG A 78 -7.78 -8.13 6.14
C ARG A 78 -6.51 -7.37 6.52
N CYS A 79 -6.26 -7.14 7.80
CA CYS A 79 -5.06 -6.50 8.29
C CYS A 79 -4.11 -7.54 8.88
N PHE A 80 -2.83 -7.45 8.54
CA PHE A 80 -1.85 -8.48 8.86
C PHE A 80 -0.57 -7.88 9.39
N PHE A 81 0.02 -8.54 10.40
CA PHE A 81 1.38 -8.27 10.83
C PHE A 81 2.36 -9.22 10.17
N ILE A 82 3.52 -8.66 9.81
CA ILE A 82 4.74 -9.41 9.53
C ILE A 82 5.51 -9.49 10.84
N LEU A 83 5.85 -10.71 11.25
CA LEU A 83 6.53 -11.04 12.50
C LEU A 83 7.93 -11.56 12.22
N ASN A 84 8.90 -11.24 13.07
CA ASN A 84 10.21 -11.89 13.05
C ASN A 84 10.21 -13.21 13.84
N ASP A 85 11.39 -13.81 13.98
CA ASP A 85 11.69 -15.07 14.67
C ASP A 85 11.32 -15.07 16.16
N LYS A 86 11.20 -13.88 16.77
CA LYS A 86 10.81 -13.66 18.16
C LYS A 86 9.34 -13.31 18.34
N ASN A 87 8.51 -13.46 17.29
CA ASN A 87 7.10 -13.04 17.25
C ASN A 87 6.91 -11.53 17.47
N TYR A 88 7.92 -10.72 17.21
CA TYR A 88 7.80 -9.26 17.26
C TYR A 88 7.24 -8.74 15.94
N ALA A 89 6.22 -7.88 16.00
CA ALA A 89 5.59 -7.29 14.82
C ALA A 89 6.48 -6.18 14.24
N VAL A 90 7.04 -6.46 13.07
CA VAL A 90 8.04 -5.62 12.39
C VAL A 90 7.46 -4.84 11.21
N GLY A 91 6.28 -5.24 10.75
CA GLY A 91 5.59 -4.59 9.64
C GLY A 91 4.12 -4.92 9.63
N THR A 92 3.38 -4.17 8.83
CA THR A 92 1.97 -4.39 8.57
C THR A 92 1.69 -4.30 7.07
N ILE A 93 0.75 -5.12 6.62
CA ILE A 93 0.09 -4.96 5.33
C ILE A 93 -1.40 -5.27 5.47
N SER A 94 -2.25 -4.47 4.84
CA SER A 94 -3.68 -4.80 4.77
C SER A 94 -4.24 -4.86 3.35
N ALA A 95 -5.09 -5.87 3.17
CA ALA A 95 -5.82 -6.25 1.97
C ALA A 95 -7.28 -5.80 2.11
N TRP A 96 -7.48 -4.48 2.06
CA TRP A 96 -8.76 -3.84 2.27
C TRP A 96 -9.64 -3.83 1.02
N TYR A 97 -10.75 -3.13 1.06
CA TYR A 97 -11.64 -2.93 -0.08
C TYR A 97 -11.86 -1.43 -0.32
N ARG A 98 -12.10 -1.07 -1.57
CA ARG A 98 -12.57 0.24 -1.98
C ARG A 98 -13.78 0.07 -2.87
N HIS A 99 -14.93 0.47 -2.34
CA HIS A 99 -16.17 0.52 -3.10
C HIS A 99 -16.28 1.80 -3.92
N ASP A 100 -16.95 1.67 -5.07
CA ASP A 100 -17.33 2.79 -5.93
C ASP A 100 -16.17 3.74 -6.31
N TYR A 101 -14.97 3.19 -6.52
CA TYR A 101 -13.88 3.97 -7.10
C TYR A 101 -14.13 4.11 -8.60
N ARG A 102 -14.73 5.25 -8.98
CA ARG A 102 -15.14 5.56 -10.36
C ARG A 102 -16.16 4.54 -10.90
N GLY A 103 -17.15 4.15 -10.09
CA GLY A 103 -18.20 3.21 -10.49
C GLY A 103 -17.79 1.74 -10.45
N LEU A 104 -16.66 1.40 -9.84
CA LEU A 104 -16.12 0.04 -9.80
C LEU A 104 -15.58 -0.31 -8.41
N ASP A 105 -15.71 -1.57 -8.02
CA ASP A 105 -15.09 -2.10 -6.80
C ASP A 105 -13.64 -2.54 -7.05
N TYR A 106 -12.79 -2.30 -6.04
CA TYR A 106 -11.38 -2.67 -6.03
C TYR A 106 -11.01 -3.32 -4.70
N GLY A 107 -10.09 -4.28 -4.75
CA GLY A 107 -9.25 -4.57 -3.59
C GLY A 107 -8.32 -3.39 -3.35
N LEU A 108 -8.06 -3.05 -2.10
CA LEU A 108 -7.22 -1.90 -1.74
C LEU A 108 -6.01 -2.39 -0.94
N ILE A 109 -4.81 -2.09 -1.42
CA ILE A 109 -3.59 -2.29 -0.62
C ILE A 109 -3.47 -1.10 0.34
N HIS A 110 -3.71 -1.32 1.63
CA HIS A 110 -3.85 -0.25 2.62
C HIS A 110 -3.68 -0.72 4.06
N TRP A 111 -2.78 -0.23 4.92
CA TRP A 111 -1.52 0.44 4.63
C TRP A 111 -0.42 -0.61 4.49
N VAL A 112 0.73 -0.20 3.96
CA VAL A 112 1.96 -1.01 3.95
C VAL A 112 3.04 -0.25 4.70
N ALA A 113 3.56 -0.84 5.78
CA ALA A 113 4.62 -0.23 6.57
C ALA A 113 5.55 -1.31 7.15
N ASN A 114 6.84 -1.01 7.18
CA ASN A 114 7.83 -1.80 7.94
C ASN A 114 8.61 -0.83 8.81
N ARG A 115 8.84 -1.23 10.07
CA ARG A 115 9.71 -0.48 10.99
C ARG A 115 11.07 -0.21 10.32
N PRO A 116 11.68 0.97 10.53
CA PRO A 116 12.89 1.39 9.83
C PRO A 116 14.02 0.34 9.82
N GLU A 117 14.25 -0.35 10.94
CA GLU A 117 15.31 -1.36 11.09
C GLU A 117 15.07 -2.64 10.28
N TYR A 118 13.85 -2.82 9.76
CA TYR A 118 13.41 -3.99 8.99
C TYR A 118 13.11 -3.64 7.51
N GLN A 119 13.38 -2.40 7.10
CA GLN A 119 13.27 -2.00 5.70
C GLN A 119 14.45 -2.56 4.87
N GLY A 120 14.27 -2.66 3.55
CA GLY A 120 15.29 -3.21 2.65
C GLY A 120 15.47 -4.74 2.70
N LEU A 121 14.81 -5.44 3.63
CA LEU A 121 14.89 -6.90 3.79
C LEU A 121 13.94 -7.70 2.88
N GLY A 122 13.22 -7.03 1.98
CA GLY A 122 12.24 -7.68 1.10
C GLY A 122 10.86 -7.96 1.74
N LEU A 123 10.63 -7.57 3.00
CA LEU A 123 9.36 -7.80 3.71
C LEU A 123 8.17 -7.14 3.02
N GLY A 124 8.29 -5.88 2.59
CA GLY A 124 7.23 -5.21 1.82
C GLY A 124 6.89 -5.92 0.50
N LYS A 125 7.90 -6.52 -0.14
CA LYS A 125 7.72 -7.28 -1.40
C LYS A 125 6.93 -8.57 -1.17
N ALA A 126 7.30 -9.33 -0.14
CA ALA A 126 6.61 -10.55 0.25
C ALA A 126 5.20 -10.28 0.78
N GLY A 127 5.06 -9.26 1.63
CA GLY A 127 3.76 -8.80 2.13
C GLY A 127 2.82 -8.43 0.98
N LEU A 128 3.28 -7.67 0.00
CA LEU A 128 2.46 -7.26 -1.15
C LEU A 128 2.00 -8.48 -1.98
N SER A 129 2.89 -9.46 -2.19
CA SER A 129 2.55 -10.73 -2.84
C SER A 129 1.43 -11.46 -2.09
N PHE A 130 1.57 -11.58 -0.76
CA PHE A 130 0.55 -12.18 0.10
C PHE A 130 -0.79 -11.44 0.01
N ALA A 131 -0.78 -10.12 0.20
CA ALA A 131 -2.00 -9.30 0.24
C ALA A 131 -2.75 -9.31 -1.10
N LEU A 132 -2.05 -9.23 -2.24
CA LEU A 132 -2.67 -9.34 -3.55
C LEU A 132 -3.27 -10.72 -3.80
N THR A 133 -2.57 -11.78 -3.37
CA THR A 133 -3.07 -13.15 -3.48
C THR A 133 -4.35 -13.33 -2.65
N LEU A 134 -4.41 -12.71 -1.47
CA LEU A 134 -5.62 -12.69 -0.67
C LEU A 134 -6.74 -11.90 -1.36
N LEU A 135 -6.46 -10.67 -1.83
CA LEU A 135 -7.44 -9.83 -2.55
C LEU A 135 -8.04 -10.53 -3.78
N ALA A 136 -7.28 -11.39 -4.46
CA ALA A 136 -7.74 -12.13 -5.63
C ALA A 136 -8.92 -13.08 -5.34
N HIS A 137 -9.17 -13.41 -4.07
CA HIS A 137 -10.34 -14.20 -3.67
C HIS A 137 -11.64 -13.39 -3.61
N TRP A 138 -11.54 -12.05 -3.56
CA TRP A 138 -12.67 -11.15 -3.33
C TRP A 138 -12.84 -10.10 -4.41
N HIS A 139 -11.79 -9.82 -5.19
CA HIS A 139 -11.76 -8.73 -6.15
C HIS A 139 -11.07 -9.14 -7.46
N ASP A 140 -11.50 -8.53 -8.56
CA ASP A 140 -10.88 -8.73 -9.86
C ASP A 140 -9.64 -7.85 -10.07
N ARG A 141 -9.54 -6.73 -9.36
CA ARG A 141 -8.56 -5.66 -9.56
C ARG A 141 -8.16 -5.02 -8.24
N ALA A 142 -6.99 -4.36 -8.22
CA ALA A 142 -6.51 -3.68 -7.03
C ALA A 142 -6.22 -2.20 -7.28
N LEU A 143 -6.39 -1.40 -6.24
CA LEU A 143 -6.08 0.00 -6.13
C LEU A 143 -5.09 0.19 -4.98
N LEU A 144 -4.31 1.25 -5.07
CA LEU A 144 -3.62 1.84 -3.92
C LEU A 144 -3.50 3.35 -4.13
N ASP A 145 -3.35 4.06 -3.03
CA ASP A 145 -2.89 5.44 -2.99
C ASP A 145 -1.50 5.52 -2.35
N THR A 146 -0.69 6.47 -2.81
CA THR A 146 0.63 6.73 -2.25
C THR A 146 1.05 8.16 -2.57
N GLN A 147 2.27 8.55 -2.20
CA GLN A 147 2.77 9.92 -2.33
C GLN A 147 4.07 9.95 -3.15
N THR A 148 4.24 11.00 -3.98
CA THR A 148 5.32 11.06 -4.99
C THR A 148 6.75 11.03 -4.45
N LYS A 149 6.99 11.19 -3.14
CA LYS A 149 8.32 10.97 -2.55
C LYS A 149 8.62 9.52 -2.17
N ARG A 150 7.62 8.62 -2.12
CA ARG A 150 7.79 7.20 -1.79
C ARG A 150 8.33 6.38 -2.95
N LEU A 151 9.44 6.81 -3.55
CA LEU A 151 10.01 6.18 -4.75
C LEU A 151 10.21 4.66 -4.60
N PRO A 152 10.75 4.12 -3.48
CA PRO A 152 10.91 2.68 -3.35
C PRO A 152 9.58 1.91 -3.38
N ALA A 153 8.52 2.46 -2.77
CA ALA A 153 7.19 1.87 -2.78
C ALA A 153 6.57 1.92 -4.19
N ILE A 154 6.68 3.05 -4.89
CA ILE A 154 6.16 3.20 -6.25
C ILE A 154 6.85 2.21 -7.19
N THR A 155 8.18 2.07 -7.12
CA THR A 155 8.92 1.07 -7.90
C THR A 155 8.46 -0.35 -7.56
N LEU A 156 8.23 -0.67 -6.28
CA LEU A 156 7.68 -1.96 -5.88
C LEU A 156 6.31 -2.21 -6.52
N TYR A 157 5.40 -1.24 -6.46
CA TYR A 157 4.06 -1.38 -7.04
C TYR A 157 4.09 -1.55 -8.56
N LEU A 158 4.91 -0.79 -9.27
CA LEU A 158 5.11 -0.95 -10.72
C LEU A 158 5.61 -2.36 -11.07
N ASN A 159 6.56 -2.90 -10.30
CA ASN A 159 7.04 -4.28 -10.45
C ASN A 159 5.96 -5.35 -10.19
N PHE A 160 4.91 -5.00 -9.44
CA PHE A 160 3.76 -5.87 -9.18
C PHE A 160 2.61 -5.68 -10.18
N GLY A 161 2.84 -4.92 -11.25
CA GLY A 161 1.88 -4.70 -12.32
C GLY A 161 0.83 -3.63 -12.02
N PHE A 162 1.03 -2.82 -10.98
CA PHE A 162 0.25 -1.60 -10.83
C PHE A 162 0.69 -0.58 -11.88
N LEU A 163 -0.28 0.16 -12.40
CA LEU A 163 -0.10 1.22 -13.39
C LEU A 163 -0.66 2.54 -12.86
N PRO A 164 -0.13 3.68 -13.30
CA PRO A 164 -0.68 5.00 -12.99
C PRO A 164 -2.19 5.12 -13.28
N ASP A 165 -2.99 5.62 -12.32
CA ASP A 165 -4.30 6.19 -12.66
C ASP A 165 -4.12 7.66 -13.06
N LEU A 166 -4.28 7.94 -14.36
CA LEU A 166 -4.08 9.27 -14.94
C LEU A 166 -5.34 10.14 -14.95
N LYS A 167 -6.46 9.62 -14.43
CA LYS A 167 -7.75 10.28 -14.53
C LYS A 167 -7.99 11.37 -13.48
N GLU A 168 -7.10 11.58 -12.50
CA GLU A 168 -7.20 12.69 -11.56
C GLU A 168 -6.53 13.97 -12.09
N SER A 169 -7.03 15.12 -11.64
CA SER A 169 -6.41 16.41 -11.95
C SER A 169 -4.99 16.45 -11.42
N GLY A 170 -4.03 16.81 -12.28
CA GLY A 170 -2.60 16.86 -11.94
C GLY A 170 -1.88 15.50 -11.98
N ALA A 171 -2.58 14.38 -12.16
CA ALA A 171 -1.96 13.05 -12.22
C ALA A 171 -0.93 12.94 -13.34
N HIS A 172 -1.23 13.45 -14.54
CA HIS A 172 -0.31 13.44 -15.67
C HIS A 172 1.03 14.12 -15.33
N LYS A 173 0.97 15.32 -14.73
CA LYS A 173 2.17 16.05 -14.32
C LYS A 173 2.97 15.28 -13.26
N ASN A 174 2.30 14.75 -12.22
CA ASN A 174 2.97 13.98 -11.17
C ASN A 174 3.67 12.73 -11.74
N TRP A 175 3.02 12.04 -12.67
CA TRP A 175 3.57 10.83 -13.28
C TRP A 175 4.67 11.12 -14.32
N GLN A 176 4.64 12.26 -15.00
CA GLN A 176 5.77 12.75 -15.82
C GLN A 176 7.02 12.97 -14.95
N GLU A 177 6.88 13.69 -13.83
CA GLU A 177 8.00 13.93 -12.90
C GLU A 177 8.52 12.61 -12.29
N LEU A 178 7.64 11.65 -12.00
CA LEU A 178 8.03 10.33 -11.50
C LEU A 178 8.74 9.48 -12.57
N LYS A 179 8.32 9.57 -13.84
CA LYS A 179 8.94 8.85 -14.96
C LYS A 179 10.42 9.22 -15.10
N GLU A 180 10.75 10.51 -15.01
CA GLU A 180 12.14 11.01 -15.05
C GLU A 180 12.98 10.48 -13.88
N ARG A 181 12.39 10.34 -12.69
CA ARG A 181 13.08 9.90 -11.47
C ARG A 181 13.24 8.38 -11.35
N LEU A 182 12.26 7.62 -11.84
CA LEU A 182 12.20 6.16 -11.65
C LEU A 182 12.78 5.38 -12.83
N ASN A 183 12.77 5.94 -14.04
CA ASN A 183 13.22 5.29 -15.28
C ASN A 183 12.72 3.83 -15.40
N HIS A 184 11.43 3.62 -15.12
CA HIS A 184 10.83 2.29 -15.02
C HIS A 184 10.11 1.92 -16.34
N PRO A 185 10.29 0.70 -16.90
CA PRO A 185 9.72 0.32 -18.20
C PRO A 185 8.19 0.46 -18.30
N ALA A 186 7.48 0.19 -17.20
CA ALA A 186 6.02 0.37 -17.14
C ALA A 186 5.55 1.82 -17.39
N LEU A 187 6.43 2.81 -17.31
CA LEU A 187 6.13 4.23 -17.54
C LEU A 187 6.52 4.72 -18.95
N GLU A 188 7.28 3.94 -19.72
CA GLU A 188 7.78 4.36 -21.04
C GLU A 188 6.65 4.46 -22.08
N ASN A 189 5.74 3.49 -22.06
CA ASN A 189 4.65 3.37 -23.04
C ASN A 189 3.36 4.08 -22.63
N LEU A 190 3.35 4.72 -21.46
CA LEU A 190 2.25 5.58 -21.06
C LEU A 190 2.48 6.92 -21.78
N GLY A 191 1.41 7.53 -22.31
CA GLY A 191 1.41 8.88 -22.90
C GLY A 191 1.65 9.98 -21.86
N LEU A 192 2.68 9.78 -21.04
CA LEU A 192 3.28 10.66 -20.04
C LEU A 192 4.40 11.45 -20.72
#